data_AF-A0A7S3RSV3-F1
#
_entry.id   AF-A0A7S3RSV3-F1
#
_cell.length_a   1.000
_cell.length_b   1.000
_cell.length_c   1.000
_cell.angle_alpha   90.00
_cell.angle_beta   90.00
_cell.angle_gamma   90.00
#
_symmetry.space_group_name_H-M   'P 1'
#
loop_
_entity.id
_entity.type
_entity.pdbx_description
1 polymer ?
#
loop_
_entity_poly.entity_id
_entity_poly.type
_entity_poly.pdbx_seq_one_letter_code
_entity_poly.pdbx_strand_id
1 'polypeptide(L)'
;NGKLEGSFPLSRMPPVLLGYGKDRESSSRVLVPASALKLFVTINPLLPPPKDEERERLTTRDAKMQEFAKGWVKATAKGDRHVRAFAPGSDGERTFLCRFVRPQNPPDEMRGSVSQVLRFVSQVPFLDDAALDGGSLDVWNT
;
A
#
# COMPACT_ATOMS: atom_id res chain seq x y z
N ASN A 1 -18.04 -15.74 15.10
CA ASN A 1 -17.76 -14.72 14.06
C ASN A 1 -17.10 -13.43 14.57
N GLY A 2 -16.72 -13.33 15.86
CA GLY A 2 -16.06 -12.11 16.39
C GLY A 2 -14.84 -12.39 17.25
N LYS A 3 -14.35 -13.63 17.28
CA LYS A 3 -13.15 -14.03 18.01
C LYS A 3 -12.33 -14.95 17.10
N LEU A 4 -11.07 -14.60 16.87
CA LEU A 4 -10.09 -15.38 16.13
C LEU A 4 -8.92 -15.61 17.07
N GLU A 5 -8.74 -16.85 17.50
CA GLU A 5 -7.66 -17.25 18.40
C GLU A 5 -7.01 -18.51 17.85
N GLY A 6 -5.69 -18.47 17.65
CA GLY A 6 -4.95 -19.64 17.19
C GLY A 6 -3.57 -19.32 16.63
N SER A 7 -2.89 -20.39 16.21
CA SER A 7 -1.61 -20.33 15.51
C SER A 7 -1.82 -20.71 14.04
N PHE A 8 -1.47 -19.80 13.14
CA PHE A 8 -1.71 -19.91 11.70
C PHE A 8 -0.39 -20.13 10.97
N PRO A 9 -0.14 -21.30 10.35
CA PRO A 9 1.10 -21.55 9.63
C PRO A 9 1.17 -20.66 8.39
N LEU A 10 2.34 -20.07 8.15
CA LEU A 10 2.59 -19.28 6.95
C LEU A 10 3.06 -20.22 5.83
N SER A 11 2.34 -20.22 4.71
CA SER A 11 2.72 -20.98 3.50
C SER A 11 3.99 -20.43 2.84
N ARG A 12 4.28 -19.14 3.03
CA ARG A 12 5.45 -18.45 2.51
C ARG A 12 6.07 -17.59 3.58
N MET A 13 7.38 -17.72 3.77
CA MET A 13 8.14 -16.88 4.68
C MET A 13 8.24 -15.46 4.11
N PRO A 14 7.93 -14.41 4.89
CA PRO A 14 8.10 -13.04 4.45
C PRO A 14 9.55 -12.73 4.07
N PRO A 15 9.79 -11.86 3.09
CA PRO A 15 11.13 -11.53 2.60
C PRO A 15 11.97 -10.73 3.61
N VAL A 16 11.35 -10.24 4.69
CA VAL A 16 11.99 -9.52 5.78
C VAL A 16 11.72 -10.25 7.08
N LEU A 17 12.77 -10.52 7.86
CA LEU A 17 12.67 -11.08 9.20
C LEU A 17 12.08 -10.04 10.15
N LEU A 18 10.79 -10.16 10.47
CA LEU A 18 10.07 -9.28 11.40
C LEU A 18 10.34 -9.62 12.88
N GLY A 19 11.56 -10.06 13.21
CA GLY A 19 11.92 -10.43 14.59
C GLY A 19 11.26 -11.71 15.10
N TYR A 20 11.12 -12.74 14.26
CA TYR A 20 10.54 -14.02 14.65
C TYR A 20 11.24 -14.63 15.87
N GLY A 21 10.47 -14.92 16.92
CA GLY A 21 10.93 -15.65 18.09
C GLY A 21 10.69 -17.16 17.92
N LYS A 22 11.60 -17.98 18.48
CA LYS A 22 11.34 -19.41 18.60
C LYS A 22 10.17 -19.64 19.55
N ASP A 23 9.21 -20.46 19.13
CA ASP A 23 8.13 -20.88 20.01
C ASP A 23 8.70 -21.67 21.20
N ARG A 24 8.36 -21.23 22.43
CA ARG A 24 8.84 -21.83 23.69
C ARG A 24 8.31 -23.25 23.88
N GLU A 25 7.15 -23.55 23.29
CA GLU A 25 6.53 -24.87 23.35
C GLU A 25 7.11 -25.83 22.28
N SER A 26 7.93 -25.33 21.36
CA SER A 26 8.56 -26.16 20.34
C SER A 26 9.76 -26.90 20.89
N SER A 27 9.66 -28.23 20.92
CA SER A 27 10.75 -29.15 21.26
C SER A 27 11.83 -29.21 20.17
N SER A 28 11.57 -28.66 18.98
CA SER A 28 12.53 -28.64 17.87
C SER A 28 13.74 -27.78 18.22
N ARG A 29 14.95 -28.34 18.09
CA ARG A 29 16.21 -27.59 18.23
C ARG A 29 16.63 -26.91 16.92
N VAL A 30 15.98 -27.27 15.82
CA VAL A 30 16.26 -26.76 14.48
C VAL A 30 15.24 -25.66 14.16
N LEU A 31 15.73 -24.51 13.71
CA LEU A 31 14.92 -23.46 13.06
C LEU A 31 14.44 -23.99 11.70
N VAL A 32 13.49 -24.92 11.73
CA VAL A 32 12.76 -25.36 10.53
C VAL A 32 11.98 -24.14 10.02
N PRO A 33 11.87 -23.91 8.69
CA PRO A 33 11.18 -22.76 8.10
C PRO A 33 9.64 -22.83 8.23
N ALA A 34 9.12 -23.34 9.35
CA ALA A 34 7.72 -23.30 9.70
C ALA A 34 7.48 -22.06 10.58
N SER A 35 7.32 -20.90 9.96
CA SER A 35 6.86 -19.70 10.65
C SER A 35 5.34 -19.76 10.82
N ALA A 36 4.84 -19.44 12.00
CA ALA A 36 3.41 -19.35 12.25
C ALA A 36 3.07 -18.02 12.93
N LEU A 37 1.90 -17.47 12.62
CA LEU A 37 1.35 -16.28 13.26
C LEU A 37 0.45 -16.72 14.41
N LYS A 38 0.81 -16.37 15.66
CA LYS A 38 -0.09 -16.55 16.82
C LYS A 38 -0.93 -15.29 16.96
N LEU A 39 -2.25 -15.43 16.83
CA LEU A 39 -3.17 -14.31 16.74
C LEU A 39 -4.30 -14.47 17.75
N PHE A 40 -4.63 -13.37 18.44
CA PHE A 40 -5.83 -13.22 19.25
C PHE A 40 -6.51 -11.91 18.85
N VAL A 41 -7.64 -12.01 18.16
CA VAL A 41 -8.43 -10.86 17.69
C VAL A 41 -9.86 -11.03 18.17
N THR A 42 -10.40 -9.99 18.79
CA THR A 42 -11.82 -9.93 19.17
C THR A 42 -12.42 -8.67 18.56
N ILE A 43 -13.55 -8.80 17.87
CA ILE A 43 -14.24 -7.71 17.18
C ILE A 43 -15.59 -7.49 17.86
N ASN A 44 -15.76 -6.32 18.47
CA ASN A 44 -17.02 -5.90 19.09
C ASN A 44 -17.32 -4.43 18.72
N PRO A 45 -18.42 -4.13 17.99
CA PRO A 45 -19.45 -5.04 17.49
C PRO A 45 -18.95 -5.95 16.34
N LEU A 46 -19.73 -6.99 15.99
CA LEU A 46 -19.40 -7.86 14.85
C LEU A 46 -19.32 -7.04 13.55
N LEU A 47 -18.27 -7.28 12.75
CA LEU A 47 -18.19 -6.68 11.41
C LEU A 47 -19.23 -7.32 10.49
N PRO A 48 -19.90 -6.54 9.64
CA PRO A 48 -20.69 -7.11 8.55
C PRO A 48 -19.79 -7.95 7.62
N PRO A 49 -20.31 -9.01 6.99
CA PRO A 49 -19.54 -9.81 6.05
C PRO A 49 -18.96 -8.94 4.92
N PRO A 50 -17.79 -9.29 4.37
CA PRO A 50 -17.26 -8.59 3.21
C PRO A 50 -18.34 -8.57 2.12
N LYS A 51 -18.69 -7.38 1.63
CA LYS A 51 -19.52 -7.28 0.44
C LYS A 51 -18.75 -7.91 -0.72
N ASP A 52 -19.44 -8.67 -1.57
CA ASP A 52 -18.89 -9.15 -2.84
C ASP A 52 -18.17 -7.99 -3.52
N GLU A 53 -17.00 -8.27 -4.10
CA GLU A 53 -16.10 -7.25 -4.65
C GLU A 53 -16.90 -6.25 -5.48
N GLU A 54 -17.13 -5.06 -4.91
CA GLU A 54 -17.83 -4.01 -5.62
C GLU A 54 -16.99 -3.70 -6.85
N ARG A 55 -17.54 -4.09 -8.00
CA ARG A 55 -16.96 -3.88 -9.32
C ARG A 55 -16.45 -2.45 -9.36
N GLU A 56 -15.14 -2.29 -9.57
CA GLU A 56 -14.51 -0.99 -9.41
C GLU A 56 -15.23 0.04 -10.29
N ARG A 57 -15.98 0.96 -9.66
CA ARG A 57 -16.46 2.16 -10.34
C ARG A 57 -15.25 3.06 -10.48
N LEU A 58 -14.59 2.93 -11.61
CA LEU A 58 -13.43 3.73 -11.96
C LEU A 58 -13.88 5.17 -12.19
N THR A 59 -13.09 6.14 -11.73
CA THR A 59 -13.38 7.57 -11.87
C THR A 59 -13.70 7.92 -13.31
N THR A 60 -14.76 8.69 -13.54
CA THR A 60 -15.13 9.17 -14.89
C THR A 60 -14.07 10.06 -15.55
N ARG A 61 -13.06 10.51 -14.79
CA ARG A 61 -12.20 11.64 -15.18
C ARG A 61 -11.00 11.32 -16.06
N ASP A 62 -10.53 10.06 -16.16
CA ASP A 62 -9.40 9.73 -17.04
C ASP A 62 -9.35 8.24 -17.46
N ALA A 63 -9.85 7.93 -18.66
CA ALA A 63 -9.85 6.57 -19.22
C ALA A 63 -8.43 6.02 -19.49
N LYS A 64 -7.48 6.90 -19.80
CA LYS A 64 -6.09 6.51 -20.08
C LYS A 64 -5.39 6.09 -18.79
N MET A 65 -5.60 6.85 -17.70
CA MET A 65 -5.12 6.49 -16.36
C MET A 65 -5.65 5.11 -15.92
N GLN A 66 -6.93 4.81 -16.17
CA GLN A 66 -7.52 3.52 -15.84
C GLN A 66 -6.85 2.35 -16.59
N GLU A 67 -6.53 2.54 -17.86
CA GLU A 67 -5.86 1.51 -18.66
C GLU A 67 -4.45 1.23 -18.13
N PHE A 68 -3.69 2.28 -17.80
CA PHE A 68 -2.39 2.14 -17.14
C PHE A 68 -2.49 1.44 -15.79
N ALA A 69 -3.46 1.83 -14.95
CA ALA A 69 -3.68 1.22 -13.65
C ALA A 69 -3.97 -0.28 -13.76
N LYS A 70 -4.83 -0.69 -14.72
CA LYS A 70 -5.11 -2.10 -15.01
C LYS A 70 -3.85 -2.86 -15.42
N GLY A 71 -3.04 -2.30 -16.32
CA GLY A 71 -1.78 -2.89 -16.74
C GLY A 71 -0.80 -3.05 -15.58
N TRP A 72 -0.67 -2.02 -14.74
CA TRP A 72 0.19 -2.04 -13.56
C TRP A 72 -0.26 -3.08 -12.52
N VAL A 73 -1.56 -3.15 -12.20
CA VAL A 73 -2.10 -4.16 -11.28
C VAL A 73 -1.80 -5.56 -11.81
N LYS A 74 -2.02 -5.81 -13.10
CA LYS A 74 -1.73 -7.11 -13.73
C LYS A 74 -0.25 -7.49 -13.66
N ALA A 75 0.66 -6.53 -13.84
CA ALA A 75 2.11 -6.76 -13.74
C ALA A 75 2.58 -6.94 -12.29
N THR A 76 1.87 -6.35 -11.33
CA THR A 76 2.28 -6.24 -9.91
C THR A 76 1.64 -7.28 -9.00
N ALA A 77 0.46 -7.78 -9.38
CA ALA A 77 -0.18 -8.92 -8.73
C ALA A 77 0.62 -10.19 -9.07
N LYS A 78 1.18 -10.82 -8.03
CA LYS A 78 1.95 -12.07 -8.14
C LYS A 78 1.41 -13.04 -7.09
N GLY A 79 1.07 -14.27 -7.50
CA GLY A 79 0.44 -15.26 -6.64
C GLY A 79 -0.92 -14.78 -6.11
N ASP A 80 -1.26 -15.15 -4.87
CA ASP A 80 -2.56 -14.83 -4.26
C ASP A 80 -2.64 -13.40 -3.67
N ARG A 81 -1.73 -12.50 -4.07
CA ARG A 81 -1.72 -11.14 -3.55
C ARG A 81 -2.76 -10.28 -4.24
N HIS A 82 -3.75 -9.82 -3.47
CA HIS A 82 -4.72 -8.84 -3.95
C HIS A 82 -4.08 -7.45 -4.01
N VAL A 83 -4.03 -6.86 -5.21
CA VAL A 83 -3.41 -5.55 -5.47
C VAL A 83 -4.49 -4.61 -6.01
N ARG A 84 -4.63 -3.44 -5.39
CA ARG A 84 -5.55 -2.38 -5.83
C ARG A 84 -4.76 -1.14 -6.17
N ALA A 85 -5.21 -0.44 -7.21
CA ALA A 85 -4.64 0.84 -7.63
C ALA A 85 -5.52 2.04 -7.25
N PHE A 86 -6.73 1.79 -6.76
CA PHE A 86 -7.70 2.83 -6.39
C PHE A 86 -8.27 2.58 -4.99
N ALA A 87 -8.60 3.65 -4.29
CA ALA A 87 -9.32 3.64 -3.01
C ALA A 87 -10.54 4.55 -3.06
N PRO A 88 -11.62 4.26 -2.33
CA PRO A 88 -12.76 5.16 -2.23
C PRO A 88 -12.37 6.47 -1.55
N GLY A 89 -12.71 7.59 -2.17
CA GLY A 89 -12.60 8.94 -1.63
C GLY A 89 -13.84 9.32 -0.83
N SER A 90 -13.76 10.45 -0.12
CA SER A 90 -14.83 10.99 0.73
C SER A 90 -16.04 11.50 -0.09
N ASP A 91 -15.85 11.80 -1.37
CA ASP A 91 -16.88 12.22 -2.32
C ASP A 91 -17.57 11.04 -3.04
N GLY A 92 -17.16 9.81 -2.75
CA GLY A 92 -17.67 8.60 -3.42
C GLY A 92 -17.00 8.29 -4.75
N GLU A 93 -16.10 9.14 -5.24
CA GLU A 93 -15.21 8.84 -6.36
C GLU A 93 -14.00 8.02 -5.88
N ARG A 94 -13.34 7.30 -6.78
CA ARG A 94 -12.20 6.45 -6.43
C ARG A 94 -10.85 7.13 -6.70
N THR A 95 -10.13 7.55 -5.68
CA THR A 95 -8.80 8.16 -5.83
C THR A 95 -7.73 7.12 -6.17
N PHE A 96 -6.88 7.44 -7.15
CA PHE A 96 -5.72 6.60 -7.50
C PHE A 96 -4.70 6.60 -6.35
N LEU A 97 -4.30 5.41 -5.89
CA LEU A 97 -3.43 5.21 -4.73
C LEU A 97 -1.98 5.61 -5.00
N CYS A 98 -1.50 5.39 -6.22
CA CYS A 98 -0.12 5.69 -6.59
C CYS A 98 -0.01 7.11 -7.17
N ARG A 99 0.29 8.14 -6.37
CA ARG A 99 0.59 9.48 -6.94
C ARG A 99 1.79 9.46 -7.90
N PHE A 100 2.62 8.42 -7.85
CA PHE A 100 3.67 8.18 -8.84
C PHE A 100 3.09 7.53 -10.11
N VAL A 101 2.81 8.37 -11.12
CA VAL A 101 2.32 7.91 -12.44
C VAL A 101 3.48 7.45 -13.33
N ARG A 102 4.60 8.17 -13.32
CA ARG A 102 5.84 7.86 -14.05
C ARG A 102 6.99 8.74 -13.56
N PRO A 103 8.26 8.33 -13.76
CA PRO A 103 9.39 9.24 -13.57
C PRO A 103 9.20 10.46 -14.47
N GLN A 104 9.24 11.65 -13.88
CA GLN A 104 9.40 12.88 -14.65
C GLN A 104 10.88 13.11 -14.85
N ASN A 105 11.29 13.36 -16.09
CA ASN A 105 12.64 13.83 -16.32
C ASN A 105 12.77 15.22 -15.71
N PRO A 106 13.91 15.56 -15.07
CA PRO A 106 14.17 16.94 -14.73
C PRO A 106 14.14 17.79 -16.02
N PRO A 107 13.76 19.09 -15.92
CA PRO A 107 13.89 20.03 -17.03
C PRO A 107 15.22 19.88 -17.76
N ASP A 108 15.17 20.03 -19.09
CA ASP A 108 16.32 19.72 -19.95
C ASP A 108 17.54 20.58 -19.60
N GLU A 109 17.34 21.77 -19.04
CA GLU A 109 18.41 22.66 -18.58
C GLU A 109 19.18 22.11 -17.36
N MET A 110 18.67 21.07 -16.70
CA MET A 110 19.24 20.46 -15.50
C MET A 110 19.77 19.04 -15.71
N ARG A 111 19.80 18.58 -16.96
CA ARG A 111 20.39 17.28 -17.31
C ARG A 111 21.91 17.39 -17.27
N GLY A 112 22.54 16.90 -16.20
CA GLY A 112 24.00 16.68 -16.16
C GLY A 112 24.70 16.99 -14.84
N SER A 113 24.05 17.68 -13.89
CA SER A 113 24.65 17.96 -12.59
C SER A 113 23.65 17.72 -11.45
N VAL A 114 23.99 16.79 -10.57
CA VAL A 114 23.22 16.49 -9.35
C VAL A 114 22.97 17.76 -8.53
N SER A 115 23.95 18.66 -8.47
CA SER A 115 23.83 19.93 -7.73
C SER A 115 22.76 20.87 -8.29
N GLN A 116 22.54 20.87 -9.61
CA GLN A 116 21.49 21.70 -10.23
C GLN A 116 20.09 21.13 -9.93
N VAL A 117 19.95 19.81 -9.99
CA VAL A 117 18.71 19.12 -9.62
C VAL A 117 18.37 19.38 -8.16
N LEU A 118 19.33 19.23 -7.24
CA LEU A 118 19.14 19.53 -5.82
C LEU A 118 18.74 20.99 -5.59
N ARG A 119 19.40 21.92 -6.28
CA ARG A 119 19.04 23.35 -6.21
C ARG A 119 17.62 23.58 -6.67
N PHE A 120 17.18 22.99 -7.77
CA PHE A 120 15.81 23.16 -8.25
C PHE A 120 14.76 22.57 -7.31
N VAL A 121 14.98 21.36 -6.79
CA VAL A 121 14.09 20.77 -5.78
C VAL A 121 14.01 21.67 -4.55
N SER A 122 15.11 22.31 -4.14
CA SER A 122 15.09 23.27 -3.02
C SER A 122 14.31 24.56 -3.27
N GLN A 123 14.01 24.89 -4.53
CA GLN A 123 13.16 26.04 -4.89
C GLN A 123 11.67 25.70 -4.89
N VAL A 124 11.30 24.42 -4.79
CA VAL A 124 9.90 24.01 -4.65
C VAL A 124 9.44 24.45 -3.25
N PRO A 125 8.43 25.34 -3.14
CA PRO A 125 7.98 25.80 -1.85
C PRO A 125 7.42 24.63 -1.04
N PHE A 126 7.88 24.50 0.21
CA PHE A 126 7.27 23.57 1.15
C PHE A 126 5.85 24.05 1.47
N LEU A 127 4.89 23.16 1.31
CA LEU A 127 3.50 23.38 1.69
C LEU A 127 3.16 22.36 2.76
N ASP A 128 2.74 22.85 3.93
CA ASP A 128 2.29 22.01 5.02
C ASP A 128 0.99 21.29 4.60
N ASP A 129 0.93 19.98 4.81
CA ASP A 129 -0.23 19.16 4.49
C ASP A 129 -1.48 19.64 5.27
N ALA A 130 -1.28 20.21 6.46
CA ALA A 130 -2.37 20.83 7.24
C ALA A 130 -3.00 22.04 6.53
N ALA A 131 -2.24 22.74 5.68
CA ALA A 131 -2.70 23.92 4.95
C ALA A 131 -3.48 23.56 3.67
N LEU A 132 -3.42 22.30 3.20
CA LEU A 132 -3.97 21.89 1.91
C LEU A 132 -5.46 21.53 1.91
N ASP A 133 -6.05 21.21 3.07
CA ASP A 133 -7.53 21.08 3.22
C ASP A 133 -7.96 20.95 4.70
N GLY A 134 -7.39 21.78 5.58
CA GLY A 134 -7.69 21.76 7.03
C GLY A 134 -7.27 20.47 7.73
N GLY A 135 -6.26 19.77 7.21
CA GLY A 135 -5.78 18.48 7.75
C GLY A 135 -6.72 17.30 7.54
N SER A 136 -7.78 17.45 6.73
CA SER A 136 -8.71 16.35 6.41
C SER A 136 -8.15 15.35 5.40
N LEU A 137 -7.11 15.73 4.66
CA LEU A 137 -6.48 14.94 3.62
C LEU A 137 -4.98 14.80 3.95
N ASP A 138 -4.54 13.61 4.35
CA ASP A 138 -3.12 13.27 4.48
C ASP A 138 -2.53 13.10 3.08
N VAL A 139 -1.99 14.18 2.51
CA VAL A 139 -1.47 14.20 1.14
C VAL A 139 0.04 14.02 1.17
N TRP A 140 0.50 12.84 0.77
CA TRP A 140 1.95 12.62 0.61
C TRP A 140 2.40 13.29 -0.70
N ASN A 141 2.98 14.48 -0.57
CA ASN A 141 3.56 15.22 -1.67
C ASN A 141 4.98 14.70 -1.97
N THR A 142 5.24 14.36 -3.23
CA THR A 142 6.54 13.90 -3.75
C THR A 142 7.14 14.93 -4.69
#